data_AF-A0A1Y3SV15-F1
#
_entry.id   AF-A0A1Y3SV15-F1
#
_cell.length_a   1.000
_cell.length_b   1.000
_cell.length_c   1.000
_cell.angle_alpha   90.00
_cell.angle_beta   90.00
_cell.angle_gamma   90.00
#
_symmetry.space_group_name_H-M   'P 1'
#
loop_
_entity.id
_entity.type
_entity.pdbx_description
1 polymer ?
#
loop_
_entity_poly.entity_id
_entity_poly.type
_entity_poly.pdbx_seq_one_letter_code
_entity_poly.pdbx_strand_id
1 'polypeptide(L)' 'MAVAKDQIRQIITENNITSVADVYALLKDSFKDILQELLEAEMDATLGYEKNCKGDLKSDNKRNGHSSKTLK' A
#
# COMPACT_ATOMS: atom_id res chain seq x y z
N MET A 1 11.45 9.16 14.91
CA MET A 1 11.93 9.52 13.57
C MET A 1 11.20 10.81 13.17
N ALA A 2 11.80 11.98 13.39
CA ALA A 2 11.20 13.21 12.88
C ALA A 2 11.28 13.14 11.36
N VAL A 3 10.14 13.23 10.66
CA VAL A 3 10.15 13.39 9.20
C VAL A 3 11.03 14.60 8.91
N ALA A 4 12.12 14.39 8.18
CA ALA A 4 13.09 15.44 7.94
C ALA A 4 12.36 16.60 7.23
N LYS A 5 12.57 17.84 7.67
CA LYS A 5 11.92 19.02 7.07
C LYS A 5 12.12 19.07 5.55
N ASP A 6 13.22 18.51 5.07
CA ASP A 6 13.54 18.41 3.66
C ASP A 6 12.66 17.39 2.92
N GLN A 7 12.34 16.24 3.53
CA GLN A 7 11.35 15.30 2.98
C GLN A 7 9.97 15.93 2.88
N ILE A 8 9.56 16.72 3.87
CA ILE A 8 8.28 17.41 3.83
C ILE A 8 8.25 18.45 2.68
N ARG A 9 9.33 19.22 2.52
CA ARG A 9 9.45 20.20 1.42
C ARG A 9 9.47 19.53 0.05
N GLN A 10 10.14 18.39 -0.07
CA GLN A 10 10.19 17.60 -1.28
C GLN A 10 8.80 17.08 -1.66
N ILE A 11 8.06 16.50 -0.71
CA ILE A 11 6.68 16.03 -0.93
C ILE A 11 5.74 17.16 -1.36
N ILE A 12 5.85 18.34 -0.72
CA ILE A 12 5.03 19.53 -1.07
C ILE A 12 5.30 19.97 -2.52
N THR A 13 6.57 19.96 -2.93
CA THR A 13 6.99 20.45 -4.25
C THR A 13 6.67 19.43 -5.35
N GLU A 14 6.93 18.14 -5.10
CA GLU A 14 6.68 17.05 -6.06
C GLU A 14 5.19 16.84 -6.33
N ASN A 15 4.33 17.02 -5.32
CA ASN A 15 2.90 16.79 -5.45
C ASN A 15 2.10 18.07 -5.72
N ASN A 16 2.79 19.19 -6.00
CA ASN A 16 2.17 20.51 -6.24
C ASN A 16 1.09 20.85 -5.20
N ILE A 17 1.40 20.61 -3.92
CA ILE A 17 0.43 20.81 -2.85
C ILE A 17 0.20 22.31 -2.67
N THR A 18 -0.96 22.79 -3.09
CA THR A 18 -1.34 24.21 -2.99
C THR A 18 -2.38 24.46 -1.90
N SER A 19 -3.07 23.42 -1.46
CA SER A 19 -4.15 23.49 -0.48
C SER A 19 -4.07 22.40 0.58
N VAL A 20 -4.72 22.65 1.73
CA VAL A 20 -4.92 21.64 2.79
C VAL A 20 -5.70 20.42 2.26
N ALA A 21 -6.57 20.62 1.27
CA ALA A 21 -7.28 19.54 0.60
C ALA A 21 -6.32 18.58 -0.14
N ASP A 22 -5.29 19.12 -0.77
CA ASP A 22 -4.30 18.34 -1.52
C ASP A 22 -3.43 17.50 -0.57
N VAL A 23 -3.09 18.05 0.61
CA VAL A 23 -2.42 17.29 1.67
C VAL A 23 -3.28 16.10 2.11
N TYR A 24 -4.58 16.31 2.30
CA TYR A 24 -5.50 15.24 2.67
C TYR A 24 -5.63 14.17 1.59
N ALA A 25 -5.70 14.58 0.31
CA ALA A 25 -5.74 13.65 -0.80
C ALA A 25 -4.45 12.80 -0.87
N LEU A 26 -3.29 13.45 -0.76
CA LEU A 26 -1.99 12.76 -0.77
C LEU A 26 -1.84 11.79 0.38
N LEU A 27 -2.23 12.19 1.59
CA LEU A 27 -2.21 11.29 2.75
C LEU A 27 -3.15 10.11 2.54
N LYS A 28 -4.34 10.34 1.98
CA LYS A 28 -5.31 9.27 1.70
C LYS A 28 -4.79 8.28 0.65
N ASP A 29 -4.16 8.76 -0.41
CA ASP A 29 -3.58 7.91 -1.44
C ASP A 29 -2.37 7.14 -0.90
N SER A 30 -1.49 7.80 -0.16
CA SER A 30 -0.37 7.13 0.52
C SER A 30 -0.86 6.06 1.49
N PHE A 31 -1.95 6.33 2.21
CA PHE A 31 -2.54 5.39 3.15
C PHE A 31 -3.17 4.17 2.45
N LYS A 32 -3.76 4.38 1.28
CA LYS A 32 -4.28 3.29 0.44
C LYS A 32 -3.16 2.33 0.05
N ASP A 33 -2.02 2.84 -0.41
CA ASP A 33 -0.89 2.00 -0.83
C ASP A 33 -0.28 1.25 0.36
N ILE A 34 -0.11 1.91 1.51
CA ILE A 34 0.36 1.26 2.75
C ILE A 34 -0.58 0.13 3.18
N LEU A 35 -1.90 0.37 3.18
CA LEU A 35 -2.87 -0.65 3.53
C LEU A 35 -2.85 -1.82 2.55
N GLN A 36 -2.68 -1.55 1.25
CA GLN A 36 -2.62 -2.60 0.25
C GLN A 36 -1.38 -3.48 0.44
N GLU A 37 -0.20 -2.89 0.64
CA GLU A 37 1.05 -3.61 0.94
C GLU A 37 0.92 -4.45 2.21
N LEU A 38 0.30 -3.91 3.26
CA LEU A 38 0.08 -4.64 4.51
C LEU A 38 -0.80 -5.88 4.29
N LEU A 39 -1.90 -5.75 3.54
CA LEU A 39 -2.78 -6.86 3.22
C LEU A 39 -2.12 -7.90 2.31
N GLU A 40 -1.27 -7.47 1.38
CA GLU A 40 -0.47 -8.38 0.56
C GLU A 40 0.52 -9.17 1.43
N ALA A 41 1.26 -8.50 2.32
CA ALA A 41 2.16 -9.16 3.26
C ALA A 41 1.44 -10.15 4.20
N GLU A 42 0.27 -9.79 4.72
CA GLU A 42 -0.57 -10.71 5.51
C GLU A 42 -0.99 -11.92 4.70
N MET A 43 -1.38 -11.74 3.43
CA MET A 43 -1.75 -12.83 2.53
C MET A 43 -0.57 -13.75 2.22
N ASP A 44 0.63 -13.19 1.99
CA ASP A 44 1.88 -13.93 1.80
C ASP A 44 2.22 -14.80 3.03
N ALA A 45 2.07 -14.24 4.23
CA ALA A 45 2.30 -14.97 5.48
C ALA A 45 1.25 -16.07 5.73
N THR A 46 -0.02 -15.80 5.42
CA THR A 46 -1.13 -16.75 5.66
C THR A 46 -1.10 -17.92 4.69
N LEU A 47 -0.82 -17.65 3.42
CA LEU A 47 -0.67 -18.69 2.39
C LEU A 47 0.69 -19.39 2.46
N GLY A 48 1.70 -18.75 3.05
CA GLY A 48 3.06 -19.27 3.17
C GLY A 48 3.86 -19.23 1.87
N TYR A 49 3.40 -18.48 0.86
CA TYR A 49 4.08 -18.31 -0.42
C TYR A 49 3.75 -16.97 -1.08
N GLU A 50 4.74 -16.41 -1.78
CA GLU A 50 4.63 -15.11 -2.45
C GLU A 50 3.83 -15.15 -3.76
N LYS A 51 3.38 -13.97 -4.22
CA LYS A 51 2.71 -13.82 -5.52
C LYS A 51 3.61 -14.36 -6.65
N ASN A 52 3.03 -15.15 -7.55
CA ASN A 52 3.73 -15.80 -8.67
C ASN A 52 4.82 -16.81 -8.28
N CYS A 53 4.81 -17.34 -7.06
CA CYS A 53 5.71 -18.43 -6.69
C CYS A 53 5.41 -19.68 -7.55
N LYS A 54 6.32 -20.01 -8.48
CA LYS A 54 6.21 -21.17 -9.38
C LYS A 54 6.93 -22.36 -8.75
N GLY A 55 6.17 -23.39 -8.38
CA GLY A 55 6.69 -24.63 -7.81
C GLY A 55 5.57 -25.55 -7.36
N ASP A 56 5.92 -26.72 -6.83
CA ASP A 56 4.99 -27.66 -6.19
C ASP A 56 4.54 -27.11 -4.82
N LEU A 57 3.65 -26.11 -4.86
CA LEU A 57 2.91 -25.66 -3.69
C LEU A 57 1.87 -26.73 -3.36
N LYS A 58 2.17 -27.56 -2.34
CA LYS A 58 1.21 -28.48 -1.71
C LYS A 58 0.18 -27.70 -0.87
N SER A 59 -0.62 -26.89 -1.54
CA SER A 59 -1.73 -26.16 -0.95
C SER A 59 -2.90 -26.18 -1.92
N ASP A 60 -4.07 -26.57 -1.40
CA ASP A 60 -5.34 -26.52 -2.13
C ASP A 60 -5.84 -25.08 -2.28
N ASN A 61 -5.30 -24.14 -1.50
CA ASN A 61 -5.67 -22.73 -1.52
C ASN A 61 -4.76 -21.92 -2.45
N LYS A 62 -5.35 -21.20 -3.40
CA LYS A 62 -4.66 -20.40 -4.41
C LYS A 62 -5.13 -18.95 -4.35
N ARG A 63 -4.25 -18.02 -4.70
CA ARG A 63 -4.60 -16.59 -4.81
C ARG A 63 -5.65 -16.41 -5.89
N ASN A 64 -6.71 -15.66 -5.58
CA ASN A 64 -7.87 -15.48 -6.46
C ASN A 64 -8.11 -14.01 -6.80
N GLY A 65 -7.06 -13.30 -7.22
CA GLY A 65 -7.14 -11.89 -7.61
C GLY A 65 -7.42 -10.93 -6.45
N HIS A 66 -8.01 -9.79 -6.77
CA HIS A 66 -8.28 -8.70 -5.83
C HIS A 66 -9.75 -8.26 -5.92
N SER A 67 -10.29 -7.73 -4.81
CA SER A 67 -11.64 -7.14 -4.74
C SER A 67 -11.55 -5.70 -4.23
N SER A 68 -12.39 -4.81 -4.75
CA SER A 68 -12.43 -3.42 -4.33
C SER A 68 -13.26 -3.25 -3.05
N LYS A 69 -12.73 -2.49 -2.09
CA LYS A 69 -13.43 -2.14 -0.85
C LYS A 69 -13.27 -0.65 -0.57
N THR A 70 -14.39 0.05 -0.47
CA THR A 70 -14.40 1.47 -0.06
C THR A 70 -14.46 1.54 1.46
N LEU A 71 -13.42 2.10 2.07
CA LEU A 71 -13.38 2.39 3.50
C LEU A 71 -14.03 3.75 3.77
N LYS A 72 -14.84 3.83 4.83
CA LYS A 72 -15.49 5.07 5.28
C LYS A 72 -14.63 5.78 6.32
#